data_AF-A0A0D8Y211-F1
#
_entry.id   AF-A0A0D8Y211-F1
#
_cell.length_a   1.000
_cell.length_b   1.000
_cell.length_c   1.000
_cell.angle_alpha   90.00
_cell.angle_beta   90.00
_cell.angle_gamma   90.00
#
_symmetry.space_group_name_H-M   'P 1'
#
loop_
_entity.id
_entity.type
_entity.pdbx_description
1 polymer ?
#
loop_
_entity_poly.entity_id
_entity_poly.type
_entity_poly.pdbx_seq_one_letter_code
_entity_poly.pdbx_strand_id
1 'polypeptide(L)'
;MLVKFRVNLMGTKIGCNEGGCGACTVMISDIDVINNEIRHYSVNACLMPICTVFGKAITTVEGIGSVIGKKLHPIQERLAKHALRQQCSLRKAINVVEASGSQCGFCTPGFVMAMYALLRNTPTPTEANINESLQGAK
;
A
#
# COMPACT_ATOMS: atom_id res chain seq x y z
N MET A 1 9.99 11.78 -1.89
CA MET A 1 11.01 11.21 -2.83
C MET A 1 12.24 10.58 -2.15
N LEU A 2 12.55 10.92 -0.90
CA LEU A 2 13.73 10.46 -0.18
C LEU A 2 13.83 8.93 -0.05
N VAL A 3 12.68 8.26 0.17
CA VAL A 3 12.54 6.80 0.22
C VAL A 3 13.22 6.12 -0.99
N LYS A 4 13.03 6.68 -2.18
CA LYS A 4 13.60 6.15 -3.43
C LYS A 4 15.10 6.46 -3.55
N PHE A 5 15.49 7.72 -3.41
CA PHE A 5 16.84 8.18 -3.79
C PHE A 5 17.89 8.10 -2.68
N ARG A 6 17.49 8.06 -1.40
CA ARG A 6 18.41 7.99 -0.26
C ARG A 6 18.34 6.66 0.49
N VAL A 7 17.17 6.05 0.55
CA VAL A 7 16.94 4.78 1.27
C VAL A 7 16.90 3.57 0.31
N ASN A 8 16.92 3.82 -1.00
CA ASN A 8 16.94 2.81 -2.07
C ASN A 8 15.75 1.83 -2.03
N LEU A 9 14.59 2.29 -1.55
CA LEU A 9 13.33 1.55 -1.58
C LEU A 9 12.52 1.99 -2.81
N MET A 10 12.56 1.14 -3.83
CA MET A 10 12.15 1.48 -5.20
C MET A 10 10.69 1.15 -5.52
N GLY A 11 9.96 0.54 -4.59
CA GLY A 11 8.57 0.13 -4.71
C GLY A 11 7.61 1.32 -4.74
N THR A 12 7.88 2.36 -3.96
CA THR A 12 7.11 3.62 -4.02
C THR A 12 7.44 4.37 -5.32
N LYS A 13 6.44 4.67 -6.14
CA LYS A 13 6.65 5.25 -7.48
C LYS A 13 6.39 6.75 -7.51
N ILE A 14 6.94 7.42 -8.52
CA ILE A 14 6.65 8.82 -8.83
C ILE A 14 5.86 8.84 -10.12
N GLY A 15 4.57 9.16 -10.04
CA GLY A 15 3.69 9.32 -11.20
C GLY A 15 3.58 10.80 -11.59
N CYS A 16 2.59 11.50 -11.04
CA CYS A 16 2.32 12.92 -11.34
C CYS A 16 3.12 13.93 -10.52
N ASN A 17 3.62 13.54 -9.33
CA ASN A 17 4.35 14.42 -8.39
C ASN A 17 3.56 15.63 -7.84
N GLU A 18 2.23 15.61 -7.95
CA GLU A 18 1.32 16.67 -7.46
C GLU A 18 0.23 16.12 -6.52
N GLY A 19 0.32 14.84 -6.14
CA GLY A 19 -0.62 14.18 -5.24
C GLY A 19 -1.91 13.62 -5.89
N GLY A 20 -2.08 13.76 -7.20
CA GLY A 20 -3.31 13.32 -7.89
C GLY A 20 -3.43 11.83 -8.19
N CYS A 21 -2.31 11.10 -8.34
CA CYS A 21 -2.33 9.70 -8.80
C CYS A 21 -2.14 8.64 -7.70
N GLY A 22 -1.60 8.99 -6.53
CA GLY A 22 -1.37 8.03 -5.43
C GLY A 22 -0.37 6.90 -5.69
N ALA A 23 0.32 6.86 -6.84
CA ALA A 23 1.42 5.90 -7.08
C ALA A 23 2.56 5.99 -6.04
N CYS A 24 2.66 7.13 -5.34
CA CYS A 24 3.61 7.39 -4.26
C CYS A 24 3.04 7.16 -2.86
N THR A 25 1.90 6.48 -2.72
CA THR A 25 1.26 6.30 -1.41
C THR A 25 2.13 5.46 -0.47
N VAL A 26 2.30 5.96 0.75
CA VAL A 26 2.95 5.27 1.87
C VAL A 26 2.06 5.39 3.10
N MET A 27 2.26 4.53 4.09
CA MET A 27 1.57 4.65 5.38
C MET A 27 2.50 5.31 6.41
N ILE A 28 1.97 6.26 7.17
CA ILE A 28 2.61 6.83 8.35
C ILE A 28 1.90 6.31 9.59
N SER A 29 2.69 5.89 10.57
CA SER A 29 2.22 5.62 11.93
C SER A 29 2.75 6.70 12.85
N ASP A 30 1.85 7.27 13.63
CA ASP A 30 2.11 8.39 14.52
C ASP A 30 1.47 8.12 15.88
N ILE A 31 2.04 8.66 16.94
CA ILE A 31 1.45 8.56 18.27
C ILE A 31 0.57 9.79 18.47
N ASP A 32 -0.73 9.57 18.62
CA ASP A 32 -1.64 10.61 19.07
C ASP A 32 -1.40 10.82 20.57
N VAL A 33 -0.71 11.91 20.91
CA VAL A 33 -0.32 12.24 22.28
C VAL A 33 -1.53 12.51 23.17
N ILE A 34 -2.66 12.94 22.59
CA ILE A 34 -3.87 13.28 23.35
C ILE A 34 -4.57 12.01 23.81
N ASN A 35 -4.76 11.06 22.88
CA ASN A 35 -5.48 9.81 23.15
C ASN A 35 -4.56 8.66 23.59
N ASN A 36 -3.24 8.86 23.50
CA ASN A 36 -2.21 7.85 23.73
C ASN A 36 -2.39 6.58 22.86
N GLU A 37 -2.80 6.80 21.60
CA GLU A 37 -3.06 5.74 20.63
C GLU A 37 -2.15 5.88 19.40
N ILE A 38 -1.91 4.75 18.73
CA ILE A 38 -1.17 4.76 17.46
C ILE A 38 -2.16 5.00 16.33
N ARG A 39 -1.99 6.11 15.62
CA ARG A 39 -2.75 6.44 14.44
C ARG A 39 -2.01 6.00 13.18
N HIS A 40 -2.71 5.31 12.28
CA HIS A 40 -2.20 4.97 10.95
C HIS A 40 -2.93 5.77 9.88
N TYR A 41 -2.21 6.35 8.93
CA TYR A 41 -2.83 7.05 7.80
C TYR A 41 -1.96 6.97 6.54
N SER A 42 -2.60 6.98 5.38
CA SER A 42 -1.92 7.02 4.09
C SER A 42 -1.61 8.45 3.68
N VAL A 43 -0.46 8.66 3.04
CA VAL A 43 -0.05 9.96 2.47
C VAL A 43 0.63 9.80 1.12
N ASN A 44 0.58 10.86 0.33
CA ASN A 44 1.37 11.00 -0.89
C ASN A 44 2.81 11.41 -0.57
N ALA A 45 3.76 10.47 -0.71
CA ALA A 45 5.17 10.74 -0.42
C ALA A 45 5.85 11.76 -1.35
N CYS A 46 5.19 12.18 -2.44
CA CYS A 46 5.67 13.27 -3.29
C CYS A 46 5.46 14.65 -2.66
N LEU A 47 4.41 14.83 -1.85
CA LEU A 47 4.07 16.11 -1.22
C LEU A 47 4.48 16.19 0.26
N MET A 48 4.85 15.07 0.87
CA MET A 48 5.21 15.02 2.29
C MET A 48 6.68 15.45 2.53
N PRO A 49 6.95 16.61 3.17
CA PRO A 49 8.32 17.03 3.47
C PRO A 49 8.92 16.18 4.59
N ILE A 50 10.21 15.82 4.48
CA ILE A 50 10.85 14.94 5.48
C ILE A 50 10.83 15.51 6.91
N CYS A 51 10.88 16.83 7.07
CA CYS A 51 10.88 17.44 8.39
C CYS A 51 9.58 17.17 9.17
N THR A 52 8.48 16.87 8.47
CA THR A 52 7.16 16.59 9.08
C THR A 52 7.00 15.17 9.61
N VAL A 53 7.91 14.26 9.24
CA VAL A 53 7.88 12.85 9.65
C VAL A 53 8.87 12.53 10.76
N PHE A 54 9.45 13.55 11.39
CA PHE A 54 10.31 13.36 12.55
C PHE A 54 9.54 12.64 13.67
N GLY A 55 10.12 11.57 14.20
CA GLY A 55 9.50 10.73 15.25
C GLY A 55 8.36 9.82 14.77
N LYS A 56 8.04 9.79 13.47
CA LYS A 56 6.98 8.95 12.90
C LYS A 56 7.55 7.74 12.18
N ALA A 57 6.77 6.67 12.10
CA ALA A 57 7.18 5.46 11.38
C ALA A 57 6.56 5.41 9.98
N ILE A 58 7.42 5.33 8.95
CA ILE A 58 7.00 5.22 7.55
C ILE A 58 7.02 3.74 7.15
N THR A 59 5.93 3.25 6.56
CA THR A 59 5.85 1.91 5.97
C THR A 59 5.61 2.04 4.47
N THR A 60 6.44 1.34 3.69
CA THR A 60 6.34 1.26 2.22
C THR A 60 5.87 -0.13 1.79
N VAL A 61 5.64 -0.32 0.49
CA VAL A 61 5.17 -1.61 -0.06
C VAL A 61 6.13 -2.76 0.25
N GLU A 62 7.44 -2.50 0.34
CA GLU A 62 8.45 -3.49 0.69
C GLU A 62 8.38 -3.90 2.17
N GLY A 63 7.94 -2.98 3.04
CA GLY A 63 7.87 -3.20 4.49
C GLY A 63 6.77 -4.17 4.91
N ILE A 64 5.75 -4.41 4.07
CA ILE A 64 4.64 -5.31 4.40
C ILE A 64 4.81 -6.72 3.84
N GLY A 65 5.71 -6.92 2.88
CA GLY A 65 5.94 -8.22 2.26
C GLY A 65 6.79 -8.13 0.99
N SER A 66 7.49 -9.22 0.69
CA SER A 66 8.38 -9.34 -0.48
C SER A 66 8.46 -10.78 -0.98
N VAL A 67 8.64 -10.94 -2.29
CA VAL A 67 8.87 -12.24 -2.93
C VAL A 67 10.19 -12.87 -2.51
N ILE A 68 11.24 -12.07 -2.28
CA ILE A 68 12.55 -12.55 -1.83
C ILE A 68 12.44 -13.17 -0.44
N GLY A 69 11.67 -12.54 0.45
CA GLY A 69 11.36 -13.04 1.79
C GLY A 69 10.32 -14.17 1.82
N LYS A 70 9.84 -14.64 0.66
CA LYS A 70 8.81 -15.67 0.49
C LYS A 70 7.52 -15.43 1.30
N LYS A 71 7.25 -14.18 1.69
CA LYS A 71 6.08 -13.82 2.49
C LYS A 71 5.49 -12.53 1.92
N LEU A 72 4.40 -12.68 1.18
CA LEU A 72 3.58 -11.56 0.71
C LEU A 72 2.46 -11.29 1.70
N HIS A 73 2.11 -10.02 1.83
CA HIS A 73 0.91 -9.64 2.56
C HIS A 73 -0.33 -10.10 1.78
N PRO A 74 -1.43 -10.51 2.44
CA PRO A 74 -2.66 -10.94 1.74
C PRO A 74 -3.18 -9.93 0.71
N ILE A 75 -2.98 -8.62 0.93
CA ILE A 75 -3.32 -7.56 -0.03
C ILE A 75 -2.50 -7.70 -1.32
N GLN A 76 -1.17 -7.86 -1.20
CA GLN A 76 -0.27 -8.06 -2.34
C GLN A 76 -0.63 -9.33 -3.11
N GLU A 77 -0.90 -10.43 -2.40
CA GLU A 77 -1.27 -11.71 -3.00
C GLU A 77 -2.60 -11.62 -3.76
N ARG A 78 -3.61 -10.95 -3.18
CA ARG A 78 -4.93 -10.80 -3.81
C ARG A 78 -4.89 -9.94 -5.07
N LEU A 79 -4.13 -8.83 -5.08
CA LEU A 79 -4.00 -7.98 -6.27
C LEU A 79 -3.19 -8.65 -7.40
N ALA A 80 -2.22 -9.52 -7.06
CA ALA A 80 -1.35 -10.18 -8.03
C ALA A 80 -1.91 -11.50 -8.61
N LYS A 81 -2.98 -12.07 -8.02
CA LYS A 81 -3.37 -13.47 -8.22
C LYS A 81 -3.80 -13.87 -9.64
N HIS A 82 -4.05 -12.93 -10.56
CA HIS A 82 -4.22 -13.24 -11.99
C HIS A 82 -2.95 -13.07 -12.85
N ALA A 83 -1.97 -12.27 -12.42
CA ALA A 83 -0.70 -12.17 -13.16
C ALA A 83 0.13 -13.46 -13.05
N LEU A 84 -0.16 -14.31 -12.06
CA LEU A 84 0.61 -15.52 -11.75
C LEU A 84 -0.06 -16.82 -12.24
N ARG A 85 -1.27 -16.78 -12.82
CA ARG A 85 -2.00 -17.97 -13.30
C ARG A 85 -1.74 -18.32 -14.77
N GLN A 86 -0.48 -18.30 -15.20
CA GLN A 86 -0.04 -19.11 -16.36
C GLN A 86 0.67 -20.42 -15.97
N GLN A 87 0.85 -20.74 -14.69
CA GLN A 87 1.33 -22.06 -14.29
C GLN A 87 0.66 -22.56 -13.00
N CYS A 88 0.12 -23.78 -13.11
CA CYS A 88 -0.30 -24.67 -12.02
C CYS A 88 -1.77 -24.58 -11.54
N SER A 89 -2.52 -25.57 -12.02
CA SER A 89 -3.91 -25.95 -11.73
C SER A 89 -4.19 -26.45 -10.30
N LEU A 90 -3.46 -25.98 -9.26
CA LEU A 90 -3.62 -26.50 -7.90
C LEU A 90 -3.56 -25.40 -6.82
N ARG A 91 -4.68 -24.70 -6.60
CA ARG A 91 -5.07 -24.24 -5.26
C ARG A 91 -6.56 -23.88 -5.22
N LYS A 92 -7.36 -24.90 -4.94
CA LYS A 92 -8.79 -24.83 -4.60
C LYS A 92 -8.89 -24.93 -3.07
N ALA A 93 -9.00 -23.80 -2.36
CA ALA A 93 -9.29 -23.80 -0.90
C ALA A 93 -9.60 -22.44 -0.26
N ILE A 94 -9.71 -21.34 -1.01
CA ILE A 94 -10.16 -20.06 -0.45
C ILE A 94 -11.10 -19.45 -1.49
N ASN A 95 -12.28 -18.97 -1.06
CA ASN A 95 -13.22 -18.17 -1.85
C ASN A 95 -12.55 -16.85 -2.28
N VAL A 96 -11.52 -16.94 -3.11
CA VAL A 96 -10.84 -15.79 -3.72
C VAL A 96 -11.58 -15.53 -5.01
N VAL A 97 -12.40 -14.48 -4.99
CA VAL A 97 -12.89 -13.84 -6.22
C VAL A 97 -11.69 -13.62 -7.13
N GLU A 98 -11.82 -14.06 -8.39
CA GLU A 98 -10.84 -13.90 -9.45
C GLU A 98 -10.53 -12.40 -9.68
N ALA A 99 -9.48 -11.88 -9.03
CA ALA A 99 -9.11 -10.47 -9.08
C ALA A 99 -7.87 -10.25 -9.96
N SER A 100 -8.07 -9.69 -11.15
CA SER A 100 -7.02 -9.12 -12.01
C SER A 100 -6.75 -7.66 -11.65
N GLY A 101 -6.22 -7.42 -10.45
CA GLY A 101 -6.02 -6.07 -9.91
C GLY A 101 -4.76 -5.34 -10.39
N SER A 102 -3.93 -5.96 -11.23
CA SER A 102 -2.65 -5.40 -11.67
C SER A 102 -2.35 -5.77 -13.12
N GLN A 103 -2.11 -4.75 -13.96
CA GLN A 103 -1.68 -4.92 -15.37
C GLN A 103 -0.19 -4.56 -15.51
N CYS A 104 0.14 -3.31 -15.89
CA CYS A 104 1.52 -2.83 -15.98
C CYS A 104 2.26 -2.78 -14.63
N GLY A 105 1.52 -2.82 -13.52
CA GLY A 105 2.06 -2.90 -12.16
C GLY A 105 2.52 -1.56 -11.55
N PHE A 106 2.44 -0.45 -12.28
CA PHE A 106 3.00 0.83 -11.83
C PHE A 106 2.23 1.44 -10.65
N CYS A 107 0.90 1.44 -10.70
CA CYS A 107 0.03 1.97 -9.64
C CYS A 107 -0.16 0.97 -8.48
N THR A 108 0.14 -0.31 -8.68
CA THR A 108 -0.10 -1.39 -7.72
C THR A 108 0.45 -1.11 -6.31
N PRO A 109 1.70 -0.60 -6.13
CA PRO A 109 2.19 -0.22 -4.82
C PRO A 109 1.33 0.81 -4.11
N GLY A 110 0.81 1.80 -4.85
CA GLY A 110 -0.07 2.84 -4.31
C GLY A 110 -1.39 2.27 -3.79
N PHE A 111 -2.05 1.44 -4.61
CA PHE A 111 -3.27 0.73 -4.21
C PHE A 111 -3.07 -0.18 -3.00
N VAL A 112 -1.98 -0.94 -2.98
CA VAL A 112 -1.63 -1.83 -1.87
C VAL A 112 -1.49 -1.03 -0.57
N MET A 113 -0.78 0.10 -0.60
CA MET A 113 -0.55 0.91 0.61
C MET A 113 -1.79 1.64 1.08
N ALA A 114 -2.67 2.08 0.16
CA ALA A 114 -3.96 2.67 0.52
C ALA A 114 -4.85 1.65 1.25
N MET A 115 -5.00 0.44 0.69
CA MET A 115 -5.75 -0.65 1.34
C MET A 115 -5.12 -1.10 2.64
N TYR A 116 -3.79 -1.14 2.73
CA TYR A 116 -3.08 -1.52 3.95
C TYR A 116 -3.37 -0.53 5.08
N ALA A 117 -3.29 0.77 4.81
CA ALA A 117 -3.62 1.79 5.80
C ALA A 117 -5.09 1.69 6.28
N LEU A 118 -6.04 1.46 5.36
CA LEU A 118 -7.44 1.23 5.72
C LEU A 118 -7.59 0.02 6.66
N LEU A 119 -7.04 -1.14 6.28
CA LEU A 119 -7.19 -2.37 7.05
C LEU A 119 -6.49 -2.33 8.42
N ARG A 120 -5.49 -1.46 8.59
CA ARG A 120 -4.84 -1.22 9.88
C ARG A 120 -5.73 -0.45 10.87
N ASN A 121 -6.66 0.36 10.37
CA ASN A 121 -7.63 1.10 11.19
C ASN A 121 -8.98 0.38 11.29
N THR A 122 -9.40 -0.32 10.25
CA THR A 122 -10.71 -0.97 10.15
C THR A 122 -10.54 -2.37 9.56
N PRO A 123 -10.42 -3.42 10.40
CA PRO A 123 -10.18 -4.79 9.94
C PRO A 123 -11.28 -5.37 9.04
N THR A 124 -12.51 -4.90 9.23
CA THR A 124 -13.69 -5.26 8.44
C THR A 124 -14.32 -4.00 7.82
N PRO A 125 -13.72 -3.46 6.74
CA PRO A 125 -14.18 -2.21 6.14
C PRO A 125 -15.44 -2.42 5.30
N THR A 126 -16.27 -1.38 5.21
CA THR A 126 -17.40 -1.35 4.27
C THR A 126 -16.93 -0.97 2.87
N GLU A 127 -17.75 -1.21 1.83
CA GLU A 127 -17.43 -0.77 0.46
C GLU A 127 -17.22 0.74 0.36
N ALA A 128 -17.99 1.53 1.12
CA ALA A 128 -17.82 2.98 1.18
C ALA A 128 -16.42 3.35 1.70
N ASN A 129 -15.94 2.68 2.76
CA ASN A 129 -14.58 2.92 3.28
C ASN A 129 -13.51 2.52 2.28
N ILE A 130 -13.71 1.41 1.55
CA ILE A 130 -12.79 0.98 0.50
C ILE A 130 -12.71 2.04 -0.60
N ASN A 131 -13.86 2.47 -1.13
CA ASN A 131 -13.92 3.49 -2.19
C ASN A 131 -13.26 4.80 -1.75
N GLU A 132 -13.55 5.26 -0.53
CA GLU A 132 -12.94 6.45 0.05
C GLU A 132 -11.41 6.34 0.14
N SER A 133 -10.90 5.21 0.65
CA SER A 133 -9.45 4.99 0.77
C SER A 133 -8.71 5.01 -0.57
N LEU A 134 -9.40 4.68 -1.66
CA LEU A 134 -8.83 4.56 -3.00
C LEU A 134 -8.97 5.84 -3.84
N GLN A 135 -9.71 6.86 -3.41
CA GLN A 135 -9.94 8.08 -4.22
C GLN A 135 -8.65 8.79 -4.65
N GLY A 136 -7.60 8.69 -3.84
CA GLY A 136 -6.28 9.27 -4.11
C GLY A 136 -5.34 8.38 -4.92
N ALA A 137 -5.63 7.08 -5.10
CA ALA A 137 -4.84 6.12 -5.87
C ALA A 137 -5.55 5.81 -7.18
N LYS A 138 -5.06 6.39 -8.28
CA LYS A 138 -5.65 6.31 -9.63
C LYS A 138 -4.65 5.72 -10.62
#